data_AF-A0A3D0VHH0-F1
#
_entry.id   AF-A0A3D0VHH0-F1
#
_cell.length_a   1.000
_cell.length_b   1.000
_cell.length_c   1.000
_cell.angle_alpha   90.00
_cell.angle_beta   90.00
_cell.angle_gamma   90.00
#
_symmetry.space_group_name_H-M   'P 1'
#
loop_
_entity.id
_entity.type
_entity.pdbx_description
1 polymer ?
#
loop_
_entity_poly.entity_id
_entity_poly.type
_entity_poly.pdbx_seq_one_letter_code
_entity_poly.pdbx_strand_id
1 'polypeptide(L)' 'MLTILNAVKRVLVGRPFRNDRLAHTLLPKRIALPVFASDALSSVAYAPDEILLTLALAGVGAVAFSPWVGLAVMVVLLTV' A
#
# COMPACT_ATOMS: atom_id res chain seq x y z
N MET A 1 9.89 23.91 17.43
CA MET A 1 10.22 22.47 17.41
C MET A 1 9.96 21.81 16.05
N LEU A 2 8.77 21.98 15.44
CA LEU A 2 8.37 21.34 14.17
C LEU A 2 9.20 21.73 12.93
N THR A 3 9.80 22.92 12.91
CA THR A 3 10.54 23.44 11.74
C THR A 3 11.83 22.68 11.45
N ILE A 4 12.56 22.26 12.49
CA ILE A 4 13.81 21.50 12.35
C ILE A 4 13.49 20.09 11.84
N LEU A 5 12.48 19.45 12.40
CA LEU A 5 11.98 18.14 11.94
C LEU A 5 11.52 18.19 10.47
N ASN A 6 10.81 19.23 10.08
CA ASN A 6 10.37 19.43 8.69
C ASN A 6 11.55 19.69 7.74
N ALA A 7 12.57 20.44 8.18
CA ALA A 7 13.77 20.68 7.39
C ALA A 7 14.56 19.39 7.15
N VAL A 8 14.75 18.58 8.20
CA VAL A 8 15.41 17.26 8.11
C VAL A 8 14.61 16.31 7.20
N LYS A 9 13.29 16.24 7.36
CA LYS A 9 12.41 15.44 6.49
C LYS A 9 12.54 15.84 5.03
N ARG A 10 12.64 17.14 4.73
CA ARG A 10 12.74 17.65 3.36
C ARG A 10 14.08 17.31 2.69
N VAL A 11 15.14 17.16 3.47
CA VAL A 11 16.45 16.71 2.99
C VAL A 11 16.46 15.20 2.74
N LEU A 12 15.86 14.41 3.64
CA LEU A 12 15.86 12.95 3.54
C LEU A 12 14.86 12.40 2.51
N VAL A 13 13.63 12.91 2.51
CA VAL A 13 12.51 12.38 1.71
C VAL A 13 12.24 13.23 0.46
N GLY A 14 12.77 14.45 0.40
CA GLY A 14 12.53 15.39 -0.68
C GLY A 14 11.31 16.29 -0.44
N ARG A 15 10.99 17.14 -1.44
CA ARG A 15 9.87 18.08 -1.36
C ARG A 15 8.55 17.35 -1.66
N PRO A 16 7.47 17.56 -0.87
CA PRO A 16 6.18 16.96 -1.16
C PRO A 16 5.66 17.43 -2.52
N PHE A 17 5.24 16.48 -3.36
CA PHE A 17 4.58 16.77 -4.62
C PHE A 17 3.12 17.12 -4.34
N ARG A 18 2.62 18.20 -4.97
CA ARG A 18 1.20 18.56 -4.88
C ARG A 18 0.39 17.58 -5.74
N ASN A 19 -0.68 17.02 -5.18
CA ASN A 19 -1.54 16.02 -5.86
C ASN A 19 -2.06 16.52 -7.22
N ASP A 20 -2.33 17.83 -7.34
CA ASP A 20 -2.75 18.49 -8.58
C ASP A 20 -1.79 18.28 -9.76
N ARG A 21 -0.51 17.99 -9.51
CA ARG A 21 0.51 17.79 -10.56
C ARG A 21 0.77 16.32 -10.91
N LEU A 22 0.23 15.37 -10.15
CA LEU A 22 0.48 13.93 -10.36
C LEU A 22 -0.17 13.42 -11.67
N ALA A 23 -1.35 13.93 -12.02
CA ALA A 23 -2.05 13.55 -13.26
C ALA A 23 -1.29 13.97 -14.54
N HIS A 24 -0.43 14.97 -14.44
CA HIS A 24 0.35 15.50 -15.57
C HIS A 24 1.77 14.92 -15.65
N THR A 25 2.20 14.14 -14.66
CA THR A 25 3.48 13.40 -14.68
C THR A 25 3.25 11.96 -15.14
N LEU A 26 2.76 11.78 -16.37
CA LEU A 26 2.65 10.46 -16.96
C LEU A 26 4.04 9.88 -17.20
N LEU A 27 4.32 8.74 -16.58
CA LEU A 27 5.55 8.00 -16.82
C LEU A 27 5.59 7.55 -18.29
N PRO A 28 6.70 7.73 -19.01
CA PRO A 28 6.84 7.22 -20.36
C PRO A 28 6.63 5.70 -20.38
N LYS A 29 6.00 5.19 -21.44
CA LYS A 29 5.51 3.80 -21.53
C LYS A 29 6.54 2.73 -21.16
N ARG A 30 7.83 2.98 -21.43
CA ARG A 30 8.95 2.07 -21.09
C ARG A 30 9.17 1.89 -19.59
N ILE A 31 8.88 2.91 -18.79
CA ILE A 31 9.03 2.89 -17.33
C ILE A 31 7.69 2.57 -16.67
N ALA A 32 6.59 3.13 -17.20
CA ALA A 32 5.25 2.85 -16.71
C ALA A 32 4.91 1.35 -16.76
N LEU A 33 5.23 0.66 -17.87
CA LEU A 33 4.87 -0.74 -18.06
C LEU A 33 5.45 -1.67 -16.98
N PRO A 34 6.79 -1.72 -16.73
CA PRO A 34 7.33 -2.58 -15.68
C PRO A 34 6.91 -2.14 -14.27
N VAL A 35 6.80 -0.84 -14.01
CA VAL A 35 6.41 -0.33 -12.68
C VAL A 35 4.98 -0.72 -12.32
N PHE A 36 4.02 -0.52 -13.24
CA PHE A 36 2.63 -0.92 -13.01
C PHE A 36 2.42 -2.44 -13.13
N ALA A 37 3.18 -3.12 -13.98
CA ALA A 37 3.14 -4.58 -14.07
C ALA A 37 3.70 -5.26 -12.82
N SER A 38 4.64 -4.63 -12.10
CA SER A 38 5.24 -5.21 -10.88
C SER A 38 4.19 -5.49 -9.80
N ASP A 39 3.15 -4.68 -9.70
CA ASP A 39 2.08 -4.85 -8.70
C ASP A 39 1.24 -6.10 -8.98
N ALA A 40 0.83 -6.26 -10.24
CA ALA A 40 0.10 -7.44 -10.71
C ALA A 40 0.98 -8.70 -10.68
N LEU A 41 2.24 -8.62 -11.11
CA LEU A 41 3.17 -9.75 -11.11
C LEU A 41 3.47 -10.24 -9.70
N SER A 42 3.67 -9.33 -8.73
CA SER A 42 3.89 -9.69 -7.33
C SER A 42 2.65 -10.38 -6.74
N SER A 43 1.45 -9.87 -7.06
CA SER A 43 0.20 -10.49 -6.61
C SER A 43 0.04 -11.91 -7.16
N VAL A 44 0.30 -12.13 -8.46
CA VAL A 44 0.17 -13.46 -9.08
C VAL A 44 1.23 -14.44 -8.58
N ALA A 45 2.46 -13.97 -8.33
CA ALA A 45 3.54 -14.84 -7.90
C ALA A 45 3.39 -15.34 -6.46
N TYR A 46 2.86 -14.51 -5.54
CA TYR A 46 2.85 -14.83 -4.11
C TYR A 46 1.45 -15.14 -3.56
N ALA A 47 0.39 -14.50 -4.09
CA ALA A 47 -0.95 -14.65 -3.52
C ALA A 47 -1.49 -16.09 -3.56
N PRO A 48 -1.26 -16.92 -4.60
CA PRO A 48 -1.81 -18.28 -4.61
C PRO A 48 -1.31 -19.13 -3.43
N ASP A 49 -0.02 -19.07 -3.14
CA ASP A 49 0.59 -19.85 -2.07
C ASP A 49 0.11 -19.34 -0.69
N GLU A 50 0.08 -18.02 -0.52
CA GLU A 50 -0.41 -17.39 0.71
C GLU A 50 -1.91 -17.69 0.96
N ILE A 51 -2.74 -17.68 -0.08
CA ILE A 51 -4.17 -18.03 0.03
C ILE A 51 -4.34 -19.48 0.47
N LEU A 52 -3.58 -20.41 -0.12
CA LEU A 52 -3.67 -21.82 0.26
C LEU A 52 -3.18 -22.06 1.69
N LEU A 53 -2.06 -21.43 2.08
CA LEU A 53 -1.51 -21.55 3.42
C LEU A 53 -2.46 -20.98 4.48
N THR A 54 -2.97 -19.77 4.27
CA THR A 54 -3.90 -19.14 5.21
C THR A 54 -5.21 -19.92 5.32
N LEU A 55 -5.73 -20.44 4.21
CA LEU A 55 -6.92 -21.30 4.21
C LEU A 55 -6.65 -22.62 4.96
N ALA A 56 -5.47 -23.22 4.80
CA ALA A 56 -5.09 -24.43 5.52
C ALA A 56 -4.96 -24.21 7.03
N LEU A 57 -4.45 -23.04 7.45
CA LEU A 57 -4.23 -22.71 8.86
C LEU A 57 -5.50 -22.24 9.58
N ALA A 58 -6.28 -21.35 8.96
CA ALA A 58 -7.39 -20.67 9.62
C ALA A 58 -8.76 -21.01 9.03
N GLY A 59 -8.83 -21.30 7.73
CA GLY A 59 -10.04 -21.75 7.05
C GLY A 59 -11.29 -20.91 7.36
N VAL A 60 -12.41 -21.59 7.59
CA VAL A 60 -13.68 -20.97 7.97
C VAL A 60 -13.60 -20.26 9.33
N GLY A 61 -12.68 -20.66 10.22
CA GLY A 61 -12.51 -20.02 11.53
C GLY A 61 -12.13 -18.53 11.43
N ALA A 62 -11.42 -18.13 10.38
CA ALA A 62 -11.07 -16.74 10.12
C ALA A 62 -12.31 -15.84 9.92
N VAL A 63 -13.46 -16.39 9.49
CA VAL A 63 -14.70 -15.63 9.27
C VAL A 63 -15.22 -15.04 10.58
N ALA A 64 -15.04 -15.72 11.72
CA ALA A 64 -15.47 -15.20 13.02
C ALA A 64 -14.64 -13.99 13.49
N PHE A 65 -13.37 -13.92 13.09
CA PHE A 65 -12.46 -12.82 13.45
C PHE A 65 -12.47 -11.67 12.43
N SER A 66 -12.86 -11.94 11.18
CA SER A 66 -12.91 -10.96 10.08
C SER A 66 -13.62 -9.64 10.44
N PRO A 67 -14.80 -9.63 11.10
CA PRO A 67 -15.48 -8.39 11.48
C PRO A 67 -14.65 -7.51 12.43
N TRP A 68 -13.94 -8.11 13.39
CA TRP A 68 -13.11 -7.39 14.34
C TRP A 68 -11.87 -6.79 13.68
N VAL A 69 -11.24 -7.53 12.76
CA VAL A 69 -10.14 -7.02 11.94
C VAL A 69 -10.64 -5.87 11.04
N GLY A 70 -11.81 -6.02 10.42
CA GLY A 70 -12.43 -4.98 9.60
C GLY A 70 -12.69 -3.69 10.38
N LEU A 71 -13.19 -3.78 11.62
CA LEU A 71 -13.35 -2.62 12.49
C LEU A 71 -12.02 -1.95 12.82
N ALA A 72 -10.96 -2.72 13.10
CA ALA A 72 -9.63 -2.16 13.34
C ALA A 72 -9.10 -1.42 12.10
N VAL A 73 -9.23 -2.00 10.91
CA VAL A 73 -8.84 -1.35 9.64
C VAL A 73 -9.66 -0.07 9.41
N MET A 74 -10.97 -0.11 9.67
CA MET A 74 -11.84 1.06 9.54
C MET A 74 -11.38 2.22 10.44
N VAL A 75 -11.02 1.94 11.69
CA VAL A 75 -10.48 2.96 12.60
C VAL A 75 -9.20 3.57 12.04
N VAL A 76 -8.27 2.76 11.53
CA VAL A 76 -7.03 3.26 10.91
C VAL A 76 -7.35 4.18 9.74
N LEU A 77 -8.23 3.76 8.83
CA LEU A 77 -8.60 4.55 7.66
C LEU A 77 -9.32 5.86 8.01
N LEU A 78 -10.04 5.93 9.14
CA LEU A 78 -10.66 7.18 9.59
C LEU A 78 -9.65 8.20 10.13
N THR A 79 -8.48 7.73 10.58
CA THR A 79 -7.46 8.59 11.19
C THR A 79 -6.38 9.09 10.22
N VAL A 80 -6.29 8.48 9.02
CA VAL A 80 -5.32 8.80 7.96
C VAL A 80 -5.94 9.74 6.95
#